data_AF-A0A6L8KAG6-F1
#
_entry.id   AF-A0A6L8KAG6-F1
#
_cell.length_a   1.000
_cell.length_b   1.000
_cell.length_c   1.000
_cell.angle_alpha   90.00
_cell.angle_beta   90.00
_cell.angle_gamma   90.00
#
_symmetry.space_group_name_H-M   'P 1'
#
loop_
_entity.id
_entity.type
_entity.pdbx_description
1 polymer ?
#
loop_
_entity_poly.entity_id
_entity_poly.type
_entity_poly.pdbx_seq_one_letter_code
_entity_poly.pdbx_strand_id
1 'polypeptide(L)'
;MAEENERFGVPVENILAAQKWANLHRKRHNYHTKVPTRKEVQSLPVEVLTPLLIGWMEHSPIEIVPSRIQIEQVIALLNGRGDSGNLKRLLTMCQHYVNNQ
;
A
#
# COMPACT_ATOMS: atom_id res chain seq x y z
N MET A 1 -4.05 -16.65 11.02
CA MET A 1 -5.31 -16.28 10.35
C MET A 1 -5.66 -14.78 10.45
N ALA A 2 -5.26 -14.03 11.50
CA ALA A 2 -5.53 -12.58 11.57
C ALA A 2 -4.52 -11.72 10.79
N GLU A 3 -3.23 -12.08 10.81
CA GLU A 3 -2.13 -11.29 10.21
C GLU A 3 -2.22 -11.15 8.68
N GLU A 4 -2.74 -12.16 7.97
CA GLU A 4 -2.90 -12.11 6.52
C GLU A 4 -3.95 -11.07 6.10
N ASN A 5 -5.00 -10.90 6.91
CA ASN A 5 -6.04 -9.91 6.64
C ASN A 5 -5.57 -8.48 6.99
N GLU A 6 -4.56 -8.34 7.86
CA GLU A 6 -3.99 -7.02 8.18
C GLU A 6 -3.30 -6.38 6.97
N ARG A 7 -2.76 -7.16 6.05
CA ARG A 7 -2.09 -6.67 4.83
C ARG A 7 -2.96 -6.83 3.59
N PHE A 8 -4.25 -6.61 3.73
CA PHE A 8 -5.22 -6.67 2.64
C PHE A 8 -5.23 -8.02 1.91
N GLY A 9 -4.93 -9.11 2.62
CA GLY A 9 -4.90 -10.47 2.08
C GLY A 9 -3.68 -10.79 1.23
N VAL A 10 -2.63 -9.94 1.22
CA VAL A 10 -1.37 -10.30 0.54
C VAL A 10 -0.70 -11.46 1.29
N PRO A 11 -0.45 -12.61 0.63
CA PRO A 11 0.19 -13.76 1.27
C PRO A 11 1.58 -13.41 1.79
N VAL A 12 1.96 -13.98 2.95
CA VAL A 12 3.29 -13.73 3.53
C VAL A 12 4.41 -14.18 2.59
N GLU A 13 4.16 -15.23 1.81
CA GLU A 13 5.09 -15.79 0.84
C GLU A 13 5.46 -14.77 -0.24
N ASN A 14 4.47 -14.02 -0.74
CA ASN A 14 4.68 -12.97 -1.74
C ASN A 14 5.50 -11.81 -1.16
N ILE A 15 5.27 -11.46 0.10
CA ILE A 15 6.04 -10.41 0.79
C ILE A 15 7.50 -10.83 0.94
N LEU A 16 7.74 -12.09 1.32
CA LEU A 16 9.10 -12.65 1.41
C LEU A 16 9.76 -12.72 0.04
N ALA A 17 9.03 -13.07 -1.02
CA ALA A 17 9.54 -13.09 -2.39
C ALA A 17 9.95 -11.68 -2.86
N ALA A 18 9.10 -10.67 -2.64
CA ALA A 18 9.41 -9.28 -2.95
C ALA A 18 10.67 -8.77 -2.21
N GLN A 19 10.83 -9.15 -0.93
CA GLN A 19 12.02 -8.80 -0.16
C GLN A 19 13.29 -9.49 -0.69
N LYS A 20 13.19 -10.77 -1.06
CA LYS A 20 14.31 -11.49 -1.71
C LYS A 20 14.70 -10.82 -3.03
N TRP A 21 13.71 -10.49 -3.86
CA TRP A 21 13.94 -9.78 -5.14
C TRP A 21 14.68 -8.46 -4.93
N ALA A 22 14.25 -7.66 -3.95
CA ALA A 22 14.88 -6.37 -3.62
C ALA A 22 16.25 -6.46 -2.94
N ASN A 23 16.60 -7.60 -2.35
CA ASN A 23 17.96 -7.82 -1.86
C ASN A 23 18.92 -8.21 -2.99
N LEU A 24 18.40 -8.89 -4.02
CA LEU A 24 19.17 -9.27 -5.21
C LEU A 24 19.37 -8.08 -6.16
N HIS A 25 18.38 -7.19 -6.25
CA HIS A 25 18.43 -6.00 -7.10
C HIS A 25 18.67 -4.77 -6.22
N ARG A 26 19.74 -4.00 -6.45
CA ARG A 26 20.07 -2.79 -5.67
C ARG A 26 18.82 -1.92 -5.45
N LYS A 27 18.45 -1.71 -4.19
CA LYS A 27 17.27 -0.94 -3.77
C LYS A 27 17.22 0.41 -4.48
N ARG A 28 16.22 0.62 -5.34
CA ARG A 28 15.97 1.92 -5.99
C ARG A 28 15.01 2.81 -5.21
N HIS A 29 14.12 2.23 -4.39
CA HIS A 29 13.06 2.96 -3.69
C HIS A 29 12.91 2.49 -2.23
N ASN A 30 12.47 3.36 -1.32
CA ASN A 30 12.43 3.03 0.12
C ASN A 30 11.27 2.09 0.51
N TYR A 31 10.14 2.12 -0.20
CA TYR A 31 8.91 1.41 0.19
C TYR A 31 8.43 0.35 -0.80
N HIS A 32 9.18 0.08 -1.87
CA HIS A 32 8.78 -0.85 -2.93
C HIS A 32 8.47 -2.28 -2.45
N THR A 33 9.02 -2.75 -1.34
CA THR A 33 8.70 -4.09 -0.80
C THR A 33 7.75 -4.08 0.40
N LYS A 34 7.21 -2.91 0.76
CA LYS A 34 6.41 -2.76 1.97
C LYS A 34 4.92 -2.68 1.62
N VAL A 35 4.21 -3.79 1.86
CA VAL A 35 2.75 -3.80 1.90
C VAL A 35 2.29 -3.12 3.20
N PRO A 36 1.47 -2.06 3.13
CA PRO A 36 0.93 -1.41 4.31
C PRO A 36 -0.04 -2.33 5.05
N THR A 37 -0.11 -2.18 6.36
CA THR A 37 -1.16 -2.78 7.17
C THR A 37 -2.39 -1.88 7.24
N ARG A 38 -3.56 -2.45 7.50
CA ARG A 38 -4.80 -1.69 7.76
C ARG A 38 -4.63 -0.70 8.90
N LYS A 39 -3.93 -1.11 9.97
CA LYS A 39 -3.61 -0.25 11.11
C LYS A 39 -2.76 0.95 10.69
N GLU A 40 -1.72 0.74 9.87
CA GLU A 40 -0.90 1.83 9.34
C GLU A 40 -1.71 2.80 8.47
N VAL A 41 -2.60 2.30 7.61
CA VAL A 41 -3.48 3.16 6.79
C VAL A 41 -4.40 4.03 7.66
N GLN A 42 -4.90 3.48 8.77
CA GLN A 42 -5.78 4.22 9.68
C GLN A 42 -5.05 5.23 10.56
N SER A 43 -3.81 4.93 10.99
CA SER A 43 -3.16 5.69 12.08
C SER A 43 -1.93 6.50 11.67
N LEU A 44 -1.26 6.18 10.56
CA LEU A 44 -0.05 6.91 10.18
C LEU A 44 -0.39 8.34 9.74
N PRO A 45 0.46 9.33 10.12
CA PRO A 45 0.38 10.67 9.58
C PRO A 45 0.44 10.65 8.04
N VAL A 46 -0.25 11.58 7.39
CA VAL A 46 -0.35 11.62 5.92
C VAL A 46 1.04 11.71 5.27
N GLU A 47 1.96 12.49 5.84
CA GLU A 47 3.34 12.61 5.36
C GLU A 47 4.13 11.29 5.32
N VAL A 48 3.80 10.34 6.19
CA VAL A 48 4.42 9.00 6.24
C VAL A 48 3.64 8.02 5.36
N LEU A 49 2.30 8.13 5.38
CA LEU A 49 1.43 7.22 4.66
C LEU A 49 1.50 7.42 3.13
N THR A 50 1.62 8.65 2.66
CA THR A 50 1.70 8.95 1.23
C THR A 50 2.88 8.25 0.52
N PRO A 51 4.15 8.40 0.95
CA PRO A 51 5.25 7.72 0.29
C PRO A 51 5.18 6.19 0.43
N LEU A 52 4.57 5.67 1.50
CA LEU A 52 4.32 4.25 1.67
C LEU A 52 3.35 3.71 0.60
N LEU A 53 2.18 4.35 0.45
CA LEU A 53 1.18 3.93 -0.54
C LEU A 53 1.65 4.12 -1.98
N ILE A 54 2.38 5.21 -2.28
CA ILE A 54 2.99 5.40 -3.60
C ILE A 54 4.00 4.29 -3.89
N GLY A 55 4.88 3.97 -2.92
CA GLY A 55 5.84 2.90 -3.07
C GLY A 55 5.18 1.55 -3.35
N TRP A 56 4.04 1.29 -2.70
CA TRP A 56 3.28 0.07 -2.92
C TRP A 56 2.54 0.06 -4.28
N MET A 57 1.91 1.16 -4.69
CA MET A 57 1.16 1.22 -5.96
C MET A 57 2.07 1.27 -7.20
N GLU A 58 3.13 2.07 -7.18
CA GLU A 58 3.89 2.43 -8.38
C GLU A 58 5.23 1.70 -8.52
N HIS A 59 5.76 1.18 -7.40
CA HIS A 59 7.15 0.68 -7.37
C HIS A 59 7.27 -0.77 -6.90
N SER A 60 6.15 -1.43 -6.59
CA SER A 60 6.15 -2.78 -6.08
C SER A 60 6.67 -3.81 -7.09
N PRO A 61 7.45 -4.81 -6.62
CA PRO A 61 7.62 -6.06 -7.34
C PRO A 61 6.28 -6.72 -7.65
N ILE A 62 6.21 -7.44 -8.77
CA ILE A 62 4.98 -8.04 -9.31
C ILE A 62 4.25 -8.93 -8.29
N GLU A 63 4.98 -9.54 -7.36
CA GLU A 63 4.45 -10.42 -6.33
C GLU A 63 3.51 -9.70 -5.35
N ILE A 64 3.69 -8.39 -5.15
CA ILE A 64 2.95 -7.59 -4.17
C ILE A 64 2.30 -6.35 -4.77
N VAL A 65 2.29 -6.18 -6.09
CA VAL A 65 1.53 -5.10 -6.76
C VAL A 65 0.07 -5.19 -6.29
N PRO A 66 -0.50 -4.10 -5.76
CA PRO A 66 -1.84 -4.15 -5.20
C PRO A 66 -2.88 -4.36 -6.30
N SER A 67 -3.84 -5.23 -6.02
CA SER A 67 -5.04 -5.35 -6.86
C SER A 67 -5.99 -4.17 -6.65
N ARG A 68 -6.89 -3.99 -7.61
CA ARG A 68 -7.98 -3.02 -7.51
C ARG A 68 -8.75 -3.12 -6.19
N ILE A 69 -9.15 -4.33 -5.79
CA ILE A 69 -9.93 -4.58 -4.57
C ILE A 69 -9.14 -4.15 -3.32
N GLN A 70 -7.82 -4.36 -3.30
CA GLN A 70 -6.98 -3.96 -2.18
C GLN A 70 -6.91 -2.44 -2.04
N ILE A 71 -6.80 -1.70 -3.15
CA ILE A 71 -6.81 -0.23 -3.11
C ILE A 71 -8.21 0.32 -2.79
N GLU A 72 -9.29 -0.32 -3.23
CA GLU A 72 -10.65 0.04 -2.80
C GLU A 72 -10.81 -0.10 -1.28
N GLN A 73 -10.24 -1.15 -0.66
CA GLN A 73 -10.20 -1.28 0.80
C GLN A 73 -9.37 -0.18 1.46
N VAL A 74 -8.24 0.23 0.89
CA VAL A 74 -7.45 1.38 1.38
C VAL A 74 -8.28 2.67 1.34
N ILE A 75 -8.97 2.93 0.24
CA ILE A 75 -9.84 4.11 0.09
C ILE A 75 -10.94 4.12 1.17
N ALA A 76 -11.58 2.97 1.42
CA ALA A 76 -12.59 2.85 2.47
C ALA A 76 -12.02 3.20 3.85
N LEU A 77 -10.80 2.75 4.16
CA LEU A 77 -10.11 3.08 5.41
C LEU A 77 -9.74 4.57 5.51
N LEU A 78 -9.24 5.16 4.43
CA LEU A 78 -8.88 6.58 4.38
C LEU A 78 -10.11 7.48 4.55
N ASN A 79 -11.24 7.12 3.94
CA ASN A 79 -12.50 7.85 4.10
C ASN A 79 -13.05 7.80 5.54
N GLY A 80 -12.69 6.77 6.31
CA GLY A 80 -13.06 6.66 7.72
C GLY A 80 -12.21 7.52 8.67
N ARG A 81 -11.17 8.21 8.18
CA ARG A 81 -10.30 9.05 9.01
C ARG A 81 -10.88 10.47 9.17
N GLY A 82 -10.61 11.06 10.34
CA GLY A 82 -11.06 12.42 10.67
C GLY A 82 -10.27 13.56 9.99
N ASP A 83 -9.12 13.26 9.37
CA ASP A 83 -8.21 14.23 8.72
C ASP A 83 -8.40 14.31 7.19
N SER A 84 -9.65 14.19 6.72
CA SER A 84 -10.04 14.11 5.31
C SER A 84 -9.46 15.21 4.41
N GLY A 85 -9.28 16.44 4.93
CA GLY A 85 -8.67 17.55 4.20
C GLY A 85 -7.23 17.27 3.75
N ASN A 86 -6.43 16.63 4.61
CA ASN A 86 -5.04 16.29 4.30
C ASN A 86 -4.93 15.06 3.40
N LEU A 87 -5.96 14.20 3.40
CA LEU A 87 -6.00 12.96 2.63
C LEU A 87 -6.47 13.14 1.19
N LYS A 88 -7.05 14.29 0.83
CA LYS A 88 -7.68 14.50 -0.49
C LYS A 88 -6.77 14.12 -1.66
N ARG A 89 -5.51 14.57 -1.64
CA ARG A 89 -4.54 14.25 -2.70
C ARG A 89 -4.26 12.74 -2.77
N LEU A 90 -4.07 12.10 -1.61
CA LEU A 90 -3.79 10.67 -1.52
C LEU A 90 -5.00 9.83 -1.99
N LEU A 91 -6.21 10.22 -1.60
CA LEU A 91 -7.46 9.60 -2.07
C LEU A 91 -7.60 9.68 -3.59
N THR A 92 -7.34 10.86 -4.18
CA THR A 92 -7.35 11.04 -5.63
C THR A 92 -6.34 10.12 -6.33
N MET A 93 -5.14 9.96 -5.78
CA MET A 93 -4.15 9.03 -6.35
C MET A 93 -4.62 7.58 -6.30
N CYS A 94 -5.16 7.12 -5.17
CA CYS A 94 -5.71 5.76 -5.04
C CYS A 94 -6.88 5.52 -6.01
N GLN A 95 -7.75 6.51 -6.20
CA GLN A 95 -8.86 6.45 -7.15
C GLN A 95 -8.36 6.36 -8.60
N HIS A 96 -7.33 7.14 -8.97
CA HIS A 96 -6.72 7.03 -10.29
C HIS A 96 -6.11 5.65 -10.54
N TYR A 97 -5.42 5.08 -9.55
CA TYR A 97 -4.88 3.73 -9.66
C TYR A 97 -6.00 2.70 -9.94
N VAL A 98 -7.10 2.75 -9.18
CA VAL A 98 -8.25 1.86 -9.34
C VAL A 98 -8.92 1.99 -10.72
N ASN A 99 -8.93 3.20 -11.28
CA ASN A 99 -9.59 3.49 -12.56
C ASN A 99 -8.70 3.19 -13.79
N ASN A 100 -7.38 3.13 -13.61
CA ASN A 100 -6.41 2.93 -14.70
C ASN A 100 -5.83 1.50 -14.75
N GLN A 101 -6.21 0.62 -13.81
CA GLN A 101 -5.96 -0.83 -13.85
C GLN A 101 -7.09 -1.56 -14.58
#